data_AF-A0A6J4IH46-F1
#
_entry.id   AF-A0A6J4IH46-F1
#
_cell.length_a   1.000
_cell.length_b   1.000
_cell.length_c   1.000
_cell.angle_alpha   90.00
_cell.angle_beta   90.00
_cell.angle_gamma   90.00
#
_symmetry.space_group_name_H-M   'P 1'
#
loop_
_entity.id
_entity.type
_entity.pdbx_description
1 polymer ?
#
loop_
_entity_poly.entity_id
_entity_poly.type
_entity_poly.pdbx_seq_one_letter_code
_entity_poly.pdbx_strand_id
1 'polypeptide(L)'
;MAQTLSEQILSHSAGRHVQAGDVITGSVDLVMAHDSISPSIIKVLREQLGAERVWDPERVALVIDHVAPASNIQTAEAQAKLRRFAREEGIRHLFDVGRGISHQVLVEERLARPGMLIVGSDSHSTGYGAVGAFGTGMGSTDIALALATGQTWLRVPETVRIRATGRFQPGVSAKDLGLHVTRMLRADGATYRAVEWHGVDFLSVGDRMTLATLSIEVGGKAGIVPPTGNIPADIEVPSWLYVDPEAHYEQTLDVDLNQLTPQVAVPNFVDNVSDVTALDRIAVDVVYLGTCTNGRYEDMAAAARILRGHRIAPGVRMIVVPASSQ
;
A
#
# COMPACT_ATOMS: atom_id res chain seq x y z
N MET A 1 -26.17 -9.87 -7.19
CA MET A 1 -25.43 -9.48 -8.40
C MET A 1 -23.97 -9.73 -8.12
N ALA A 2 -23.23 -10.26 -9.07
CA ALA A 2 -21.82 -10.58 -8.88
C ALA A 2 -20.99 -9.31 -8.68
N GLN A 3 -20.00 -9.36 -7.79
CA GLN A 3 -19.21 -8.18 -7.40
C GLN A 3 -17.72 -8.51 -7.32
N THR A 4 -16.91 -7.59 -7.80
CA THR A 4 -15.47 -7.53 -7.52
C THR A 4 -15.22 -7.32 -6.01
N LEU A 5 -13.99 -7.55 -5.53
CA LEU A 5 -13.67 -7.32 -4.12
C LEU A 5 -13.85 -5.85 -3.74
N SER A 6 -13.48 -4.94 -4.64
CA SER A 6 -13.71 -3.51 -4.46
C SER A 6 -15.19 -3.17 -4.27
N GLU A 7 -16.07 -3.71 -5.12
CA GLU A 7 -17.52 -3.49 -5.02
C GLU A 7 -18.11 -4.10 -3.76
N GLN A 8 -17.65 -5.27 -3.32
CA GLN A 8 -18.08 -5.90 -2.06
C GLN A 8 -17.72 -5.03 -0.85
N ILE A 9 -16.45 -4.59 -0.75
CA ILE A 9 -15.97 -3.76 0.35
C ILE A 9 -16.70 -2.42 0.39
N LEU A 10 -16.87 -1.78 -0.77
CA LEU A 10 -17.54 -0.49 -0.86
C LEU A 10 -19.06 -0.62 -0.66
N SER A 11 -19.66 -1.76 -1.01
CA SER A 11 -21.07 -2.05 -0.67
C SER A 11 -21.26 -2.15 0.84
N HIS A 12 -20.35 -2.86 1.51
CA HIS A 12 -20.35 -2.98 2.96
C HIS A 12 -20.20 -1.61 3.63
N SER A 13 -19.21 -0.81 3.21
CA SER A 13 -18.97 0.55 3.71
C SER A 13 -20.15 1.51 3.49
N ALA A 14 -20.84 1.39 2.34
CA ALA A 14 -22.01 2.20 2.01
C ALA A 14 -23.33 1.71 2.65
N GLY A 15 -23.35 0.51 3.24
CA GLY A 15 -24.56 -0.12 3.79
C GLY A 15 -25.61 -0.50 2.74
N ARG A 16 -25.24 -0.56 1.46
CA ARG A 16 -26.12 -0.93 0.33
C ARG A 16 -25.29 -1.56 -0.77
N HIS A 17 -25.93 -2.30 -1.67
CA HIS A 17 -25.26 -2.79 -2.87
C HIS A 17 -24.84 -1.62 -3.78
N VAL A 18 -23.62 -1.68 -4.30
CA VAL A 18 -23.03 -0.70 -5.22
C VAL A 18 -22.28 -1.40 -6.36
N GLN A 19 -22.11 -0.71 -7.46
CA GLN A 19 -21.36 -1.18 -8.63
C GLN A 19 -20.42 -0.10 -9.14
N ALA A 20 -19.45 -0.48 -9.98
CA ALA A 20 -18.53 0.46 -10.60
C ALA A 20 -19.26 1.65 -11.24
N GLY A 21 -18.75 2.86 -11.00
CA GLY A 21 -19.34 4.12 -11.44
C GLY A 21 -20.28 4.79 -10.44
N ASP A 22 -20.84 4.05 -9.47
CA ASP A 22 -21.64 4.64 -8.40
C ASP A 22 -20.81 5.61 -7.55
N VAL A 23 -21.39 6.73 -7.13
CA VAL A 23 -20.80 7.60 -6.11
C VAL A 23 -21.42 7.25 -4.76
N ILE A 24 -20.57 7.01 -3.76
CA ILE A 24 -20.98 6.59 -2.43
C ILE A 24 -20.47 7.57 -1.38
N THR A 25 -21.17 7.66 -0.26
CA THR A 25 -20.62 8.11 1.02
C THR A 25 -20.53 6.87 1.90
N GLY A 26 -19.32 6.48 2.26
CA GLY A 26 -19.02 5.24 2.98
C GLY A 26 -18.42 5.52 4.35
N SER A 27 -18.69 4.61 5.28
CA SER A 27 -18.04 4.63 6.60
C SER A 27 -16.59 4.16 6.46
N VAL A 28 -15.67 4.93 7.04
CA VAL A 28 -14.24 4.61 7.06
C VAL A 28 -13.94 3.76 8.29
N ASP A 29 -13.18 2.68 8.09
CA ASP A 29 -12.80 1.78 9.17
C ASP A 29 -11.55 2.24 9.91
N LEU A 30 -10.60 2.85 9.20
CA LEU A 30 -9.36 3.37 9.74
C LEU A 30 -8.87 4.57 8.92
N VAL A 31 -8.41 5.61 9.62
CA VAL A 31 -7.71 6.75 9.02
C VAL A 31 -6.23 6.68 9.40
N MET A 32 -5.34 6.69 8.41
CA MET A 32 -3.91 6.80 8.63
C MET A 32 -3.39 8.19 8.23
N ALA A 33 -2.63 8.83 9.11
CA ALA A 33 -1.89 10.04 8.79
C ALA A 33 -0.42 9.95 9.20
N HIS A 34 0.46 10.51 8.36
CA HIS A 34 1.90 10.56 8.65
C HIS A 34 2.40 11.99 8.90
N ASP A 35 3.60 12.11 9.46
CA ASP A 35 4.19 13.35 9.96
C ASP A 35 4.30 14.47 8.92
N SER A 36 4.67 14.17 7.67
CA SER A 36 4.91 15.18 6.63
C SER A 36 3.70 16.06 6.30
N ILE A 37 2.48 15.52 6.38
CA ILE A 37 1.27 16.27 5.96
C ILE A 37 0.23 16.42 7.07
N SER A 38 0.41 15.74 8.20
CA SER A 38 -0.44 15.92 9.39
C SER A 38 -0.61 17.38 9.83
N PRO A 39 0.40 18.27 9.77
CA PRO A 39 0.20 19.67 10.11
C PRO A 39 -0.88 20.38 9.28
N SER A 40 -0.98 20.04 7.98
CA SER A 40 -2.00 20.55 7.06
C SER A 40 -3.38 19.95 7.36
N ILE A 41 -3.44 18.64 7.59
CA ILE A 41 -4.67 17.94 7.97
C ILE A 41 -5.27 18.53 9.25
N ILE A 42 -4.45 18.69 10.29
CA ILE A 42 -4.88 19.25 11.58
C ILE A 42 -5.40 20.70 11.39
N LYS A 43 -4.75 21.47 10.53
CA LYS A 43 -5.19 22.83 10.20
C LYS A 43 -6.58 22.83 9.55
N VAL A 44 -6.80 22.01 8.52
CA VAL A 44 -8.11 21.90 7.85
C VAL A 44 -9.17 21.42 8.83
N LEU A 45 -8.86 20.39 9.62
CA LEU A 45 -9.76 19.80 10.62
C LEU A 45 -10.27 20.85 11.62
N ARG A 46 -9.36 21.68 12.16
CA ARG A 46 -9.69 22.66 13.21
C ARG A 46 -10.20 23.99 12.67
N GLU A 47 -9.54 24.54 11.65
CA GLU A 47 -9.80 25.91 11.18
C GLU A 47 -10.86 26.00 10.08
N GLN A 48 -10.97 24.97 9.23
CA GLN A 48 -11.90 24.99 8.09
C GLN A 48 -13.16 24.18 8.36
N LEU A 49 -13.01 22.97 8.92
CA LEU A 49 -14.15 22.12 9.28
C LEU A 49 -14.72 22.43 10.66
N GLY A 50 -13.95 23.11 11.52
CA GLY A 50 -14.40 23.48 12.87
C GLY A 50 -14.62 22.28 13.80
N ALA A 51 -14.06 21.11 13.48
CA ALA A 51 -14.21 19.94 14.32
C ALA A 51 -13.44 20.15 15.64
N GLU A 52 -14.06 19.94 16.79
CA GLU A 52 -13.38 20.04 18.08
C GLU A 52 -12.58 18.78 18.43
N ARG A 53 -13.03 17.62 17.94
CA ARG A 53 -12.44 16.29 18.17
C ARG A 53 -12.40 15.48 16.88
N VAL A 54 -11.57 14.45 16.83
CA VAL A 54 -11.69 13.37 15.84
C VAL A 54 -12.93 12.52 16.15
N TRP A 55 -13.51 11.92 15.10
CA TRP A 55 -14.73 11.11 15.18
C TRP A 55 -14.57 9.89 16.08
N ASP A 56 -13.48 9.14 15.94
CA ASP A 56 -13.16 7.98 16.78
C ASP A 56 -11.63 7.84 16.92
N PRO A 57 -11.05 8.12 18.10
CA PRO A 57 -9.60 8.05 18.31
C PRO A 57 -9.01 6.62 18.24
N GLU A 58 -9.82 5.57 18.40
CA GLU A 58 -9.35 4.18 18.24
C GLU A 58 -9.27 3.79 16.75
N ARG A 59 -9.92 4.54 15.86
CA ARG A 59 -9.89 4.35 14.39
C ARG A 59 -8.96 5.32 13.67
N VAL A 60 -8.00 5.89 14.39
CA VAL A 60 -6.98 6.79 13.84
C VAL A 60 -5.60 6.23 14.16
N ALA A 61 -4.76 6.08 13.13
CA ALA A 61 -3.36 5.73 13.26
C ALA A 61 -2.46 6.88 12.78
N LEU A 62 -1.51 7.28 13.62
CA LEU A 62 -0.55 8.34 13.35
C LEU A 62 0.85 7.74 13.30
N VAL A 63 1.58 7.96 12.20
CA VAL A 63 2.91 7.34 11.99
C VAL A 63 3.97 8.41 11.73
N ILE A 64 5.13 8.27 12.36
CA ILE A 64 6.29 9.15 12.14
C ILE A 64 7.40 8.35 11.45
N ASP A 65 7.40 8.36 10.11
CA ASP A 65 8.29 7.53 9.29
C ASP A 65 8.97 8.24 8.12
N HIS A 66 8.37 9.30 7.55
CA HIS A 66 8.89 9.94 6.33
C HIS A 66 10.20 10.68 6.55
N VAL A 67 10.36 11.33 7.71
CA VAL A 67 11.60 12.02 8.09
C VAL A 67 11.97 11.65 9.51
N ALA A 68 12.37 10.40 9.68
CA ALA A 68 12.64 9.77 10.98
C ALA A 68 14.12 9.32 11.07
N PRO A 69 14.99 10.00 11.86
CA PRO A 69 14.72 11.16 12.72
C PRO A 69 14.57 12.47 11.93
N ALA A 70 14.03 13.50 12.60
CA ALA A 70 13.84 14.82 12.01
C ALA A 70 15.18 15.39 11.47
N SER A 71 15.19 15.76 10.19
CA SER A 71 16.38 16.27 9.51
C SER A 71 16.59 17.78 9.68
N ASN A 72 15.58 18.50 10.16
CA ASN A 72 15.59 19.94 10.38
C ASN A 72 14.54 20.37 11.42
N ILE A 73 14.55 21.65 11.80
CA ILE A 73 13.66 22.22 12.82
C ILE A 73 12.18 22.12 12.43
N GLN A 74 11.84 22.38 11.16
CA GLN A 74 10.45 22.35 10.69
C GLN A 74 9.84 20.94 10.83
N THR A 75 10.60 19.91 10.45
CA THR A 75 10.19 18.51 10.66
C THR A 75 10.05 18.19 12.14
N ALA A 76 10.99 18.62 12.98
CA ALA A 76 10.93 18.38 14.43
C ALA A 76 9.67 19.02 15.06
N GLU A 77 9.32 20.23 14.64
CA GLU A 77 8.09 20.92 15.06
C GLU A 77 6.83 20.22 14.57
N ALA A 78 6.80 19.74 13.32
CA ALA A 78 5.68 18.98 12.76
C ALA A 78 5.44 17.68 13.56
N GLN A 79 6.51 16.93 13.84
CA GLN A 79 6.43 15.71 14.65
C GLN A 79 6.01 16.01 16.09
N ALA A 80 6.52 17.08 16.70
CA ALA A 80 6.09 17.50 18.04
C ALA A 80 4.61 17.90 18.06
N LYS A 81 4.12 18.59 17.02
CA LYS A 81 2.69 18.92 16.85
C LYS A 81 1.85 17.65 16.73
N LEU A 82 2.31 16.66 15.95
CA LEU A 82 1.60 15.39 15.79
C LEU A 82 1.49 14.61 17.10
N ARG A 83 2.58 14.52 17.88
CA ARG A 83 2.57 13.88 19.22
C ARG A 83 1.62 14.59 20.19
N ARG A 84 1.57 15.94 20.17
CA ARG A 84 0.63 16.71 20.98
C ARG A 84 -0.81 16.44 20.57
N PHE A 85 -1.10 16.48 19.27
CA PHE A 85 -2.41 16.17 18.71
C PHE A 85 -2.88 14.77 19.13
N ALA A 86 -2.03 13.75 19.00
CA ALA A 86 -2.35 12.39 19.43
C ALA A 86 -2.79 12.34 20.91
N ARG A 87 -2.04 13.00 21.80
CA ARG A 87 -2.35 13.06 23.23
C ARG A 87 -3.62 13.83 23.53
N GLU A 88 -3.85 14.97 22.87
CA GLU A 88 -5.04 15.80 23.05
C GLU A 88 -6.31 15.06 22.61
N GLU A 89 -6.24 14.34 21.49
CA GLU A 89 -7.34 13.55 20.94
C GLU A 89 -7.55 12.19 21.63
N GLY A 90 -6.56 11.73 22.41
CA GLY A 90 -6.58 10.40 23.02
C GLY A 90 -6.35 9.27 22.02
N ILE A 91 -5.66 9.55 20.91
CA ILE A 91 -5.32 8.56 19.87
C ILE A 91 -4.23 7.62 20.41
N ARG A 92 -4.55 6.32 20.47
CA ARG A 92 -3.64 5.30 21.01
C ARG A 92 -2.65 4.78 19.98
N HIS A 93 -3.03 4.76 18.71
CA HIS A 93 -2.20 4.25 17.62
C HIS A 93 -1.24 5.31 17.09
N LEU A 94 -0.41 5.87 17.99
CA LEU A 94 0.73 6.70 17.62
C LEU A 94 1.99 5.84 17.54
N PHE A 95 2.53 5.70 16.34
CA PHE A 95 3.75 4.98 16.05
C PHE A 95 4.89 5.96 15.82
N ASP A 96 5.79 6.06 16.79
CA ASP A 96 6.87 7.04 16.81
C ASP A 96 8.07 6.61 15.93
N VAL A 97 9.03 7.53 15.79
CA VAL A 97 10.30 7.37 15.08
C VAL A 97 10.95 6.03 15.44
N GLY A 98 11.26 5.26 14.40
CA GLY A 98 11.92 3.97 14.52
C GLY A 98 10.96 2.77 14.61
N ARG A 99 9.64 2.95 14.76
CA ARG A 99 8.69 1.83 14.73
C ARG A 99 8.62 1.19 13.33
N GLY A 100 8.61 2.01 12.29
CA GLY A 100 8.57 1.54 10.90
C GLY A 100 7.71 2.39 9.99
N ILE A 101 7.69 2.00 8.72
CA ILE A 101 6.94 2.63 7.64
C ILE A 101 5.44 2.43 7.85
N SER A 102 4.64 3.46 7.59
CA SER A 102 3.19 3.49 7.85
C SER A 102 2.46 2.23 7.38
N HIS A 103 2.66 1.86 6.11
CA HIS A 103 1.97 0.73 5.50
C HIS A 103 2.36 -0.60 6.13
N GLN A 104 3.63 -0.72 6.52
CA GLN A 104 4.18 -1.90 7.20
C GLN A 104 3.60 -2.03 8.60
N VAL A 105 3.67 -0.97 9.39
CA VAL A 105 3.26 -0.96 10.80
C VAL A 105 1.78 -1.28 10.94
N LEU A 106 0.91 -0.71 10.10
CA LEU A 106 -0.53 -0.96 10.20
C LEU A 106 -0.93 -2.40 9.88
N VAL A 107 -0.17 -3.09 9.01
CA VAL A 107 -0.39 -4.51 8.70
C VAL A 107 0.19 -5.41 9.80
N GLU A 108 1.38 -5.08 10.33
CA GLU A 108 2.00 -5.79 11.46
C GLU A 108 1.13 -5.73 12.72
N GLU A 109 0.63 -4.55 13.06
CA GLU A 109 -0.17 -4.28 14.27
C GLU A 109 -1.63 -4.72 14.14
N ARG A 110 -1.98 -5.41 13.05
CA ARG A 110 -3.35 -5.91 12.76
C ARG A 110 -4.41 -4.81 12.76
N LEU A 111 -4.02 -3.57 12.42
CA LEU A 111 -4.95 -2.45 12.26
C LEU A 111 -5.61 -2.51 10.87
N ALA A 112 -4.85 -2.80 9.83
CA ALA A 112 -5.41 -3.12 8.52
C ALA A 112 -5.92 -4.57 8.50
N ARG A 113 -7.20 -4.76 8.15
CA ARG A 113 -7.86 -6.07 8.12
C ARG A 113 -8.68 -6.28 6.85
N PRO A 114 -8.93 -7.54 6.44
CA PRO A 114 -9.77 -7.83 5.29
C PRO A 114 -11.13 -7.15 5.38
N GLY A 115 -11.61 -6.58 4.28
CA GLY A 115 -12.94 -5.98 4.21
C GLY A 115 -13.02 -4.52 4.66
N MET A 116 -11.94 -3.95 5.20
CA MET A 116 -11.95 -2.56 5.67
C MET A 116 -11.83 -1.55 4.52
N LEU A 117 -12.51 -0.40 4.66
CA LEU A 117 -12.18 0.81 3.91
C LEU A 117 -11.19 1.67 4.72
N ILE A 118 -9.96 1.78 4.23
CA ILE A 118 -8.87 2.52 4.88
C ILE A 118 -8.46 3.70 4.01
N VAL A 119 -8.56 4.90 4.56
CA VAL A 119 -8.07 6.12 3.90
C VAL A 119 -6.80 6.58 4.57
N GLY A 120 -5.76 6.80 3.77
CA GLY A 120 -4.47 7.22 4.27
C GLY A 120 -4.00 8.49 3.60
N SER A 121 -3.19 9.24 4.31
CA SER A 121 -2.65 10.50 3.81
C SER A 121 -1.49 10.31 2.81
N ASP A 122 -1.04 9.06 2.61
CA ASP A 122 0.02 8.71 1.67
C ASP A 122 -0.53 7.98 0.41
N SER A 123 0.09 8.19 -0.75
CA SER A 123 -0.34 7.59 -2.03
C SER A 123 -0.33 6.06 -2.01
N HIS A 124 0.65 5.46 -1.33
CA HIS A 124 0.85 4.02 -1.25
C HIS A 124 0.00 3.35 -0.17
N SER A 125 -1.00 4.05 0.37
CA SER A 125 -2.05 3.45 1.21
C SER A 125 -2.82 2.32 0.48
N THR A 126 -2.64 2.20 -0.84
CA THR A 126 -3.03 0.99 -1.60
C THR A 126 -2.40 -0.29 -1.03
N GLY A 127 -1.24 -0.20 -0.36
CA GLY A 127 -0.54 -1.31 0.25
C GLY A 127 -1.37 -2.11 1.27
N TYR A 128 -2.39 -1.51 1.89
CA TYR A 128 -3.30 -2.23 2.79
C TYR A 128 -4.12 -3.33 2.09
N GLY A 129 -4.29 -3.26 0.77
CA GLY A 129 -4.97 -4.32 0.04
C GLY A 129 -4.18 -5.63 -0.05
N ALA A 130 -2.95 -5.68 0.46
CA ALA A 130 -2.22 -6.92 0.71
C ALA A 130 -2.96 -7.91 1.62
N VAL A 131 -3.81 -7.40 2.51
CA VAL A 131 -4.66 -8.18 3.42
C VAL A 131 -6.13 -8.16 3.01
N GLY A 132 -6.46 -7.75 1.78
CA GLY A 132 -7.84 -7.69 1.30
C GLY A 132 -8.64 -6.48 1.80
N ALA A 133 -7.97 -5.40 2.22
CA ALA A 133 -8.62 -4.11 2.52
C ALA A 133 -8.70 -3.22 1.27
N PHE A 134 -9.71 -2.34 1.21
CA PHE A 134 -9.72 -1.24 0.25
C PHE A 134 -8.92 -0.06 0.84
N GLY A 135 -7.62 -0.01 0.53
CA GLY A 135 -6.75 1.09 0.90
C GLY A 135 -6.60 2.12 -0.22
N THR A 136 -6.73 3.42 0.09
CA THR A 136 -6.49 4.50 -0.87
C THR A 136 -5.83 5.71 -0.22
N GLY A 137 -4.88 6.31 -0.95
CA GLY A 137 -4.33 7.62 -0.62
C GLY A 137 -5.33 8.74 -0.91
N MET A 138 -5.39 9.76 -0.04
CA MET A 138 -6.21 10.95 -0.22
C MET A 138 -5.51 12.22 0.27
N GLY A 139 -5.97 13.39 -0.22
CA GLY A 139 -5.40 14.69 0.13
C GLY A 139 -5.76 15.14 1.55
N SER A 140 -5.10 16.20 2.03
CA SER A 140 -5.30 16.67 3.42
C SER A 140 -6.76 17.02 3.75
N THR A 141 -7.51 17.56 2.79
CA THR A 141 -8.93 17.91 2.98
C THR A 141 -9.81 16.68 3.19
N ASP A 142 -9.62 15.65 2.38
CA ASP A 142 -10.40 14.42 2.48
C ASP A 142 -10.05 13.63 3.76
N ILE A 143 -8.78 13.60 4.14
CA ILE A 143 -8.36 12.99 5.40
C ILE A 143 -8.90 13.78 6.60
N ALA A 144 -8.89 15.11 6.55
CA ALA A 144 -9.51 15.93 7.60
C ALA A 144 -11.02 15.67 7.70
N LEU A 145 -11.72 15.50 6.56
CA LEU A 145 -13.13 15.13 6.54
C LEU A 145 -13.35 13.77 7.20
N ALA A 146 -12.56 12.75 6.84
CA ALA A 146 -12.66 11.42 7.42
C ALA A 146 -12.36 11.42 8.93
N LEU A 147 -11.37 12.20 9.38
CA LEU A 147 -11.10 12.40 10.80
C LEU A 147 -12.25 13.10 11.52
N ALA A 148 -12.96 14.03 10.87
CA ALA A 148 -14.07 14.77 11.48
C ALA A 148 -15.37 13.94 11.58
N THR A 149 -15.64 13.10 10.57
CA THR A 149 -16.97 12.48 10.40
C THR A 149 -16.98 10.96 10.46
N GLY A 150 -15.82 10.30 10.33
CA GLY A 150 -15.74 8.86 10.12
C GLY A 150 -16.23 8.42 8.72
N GLN A 151 -16.40 9.36 7.80
CA GLN A 151 -16.95 9.11 6.48
C GLN A 151 -16.07 9.68 5.38
N THR A 152 -16.13 9.07 4.21
CA THR A 152 -15.54 9.58 2.97
C THR A 152 -16.54 9.44 1.84
N TRP A 153 -16.33 10.19 0.77
CA TRP A 153 -17.03 9.97 -0.50
C TRP A 153 -16.04 9.50 -1.57
N LEU A 154 -16.46 8.59 -2.43
CA LEU A 154 -15.68 8.13 -3.57
C LEU A 154 -16.58 7.55 -4.66
N ARG A 155 -16.07 7.55 -5.89
CA ARG A 155 -16.65 6.78 -7.00
C ARG A 155 -16.14 5.35 -6.90
N VAL A 156 -17.03 4.37 -6.91
CA VAL A 156 -16.69 2.95 -6.95
C VAL A 156 -15.89 2.69 -8.23
N PRO A 157 -14.65 2.18 -8.14
CA PRO A 157 -13.80 2.05 -9.31
C PRO A 157 -14.20 0.84 -10.15
N GLU A 158 -14.02 0.94 -11.46
CA GLU A 158 -13.89 -0.22 -12.33
C GLU A 158 -12.65 -1.05 -11.90
N THR A 159 -12.60 -2.35 -12.22
CA THR A 159 -11.51 -3.23 -11.76
C THR A 159 -10.72 -3.85 -12.92
N VAL A 160 -9.40 -3.71 -12.86
CA VAL A 160 -8.42 -4.43 -13.70
C VAL A 160 -7.96 -5.68 -12.94
N ARG A 161 -8.16 -6.86 -13.53
CA ARG A 161 -7.70 -8.13 -12.99
C ARG A 161 -6.34 -8.48 -13.55
N ILE A 162 -5.37 -8.71 -12.67
CA ILE A 162 -4.12 -9.40 -13.01
C ILE A 162 -4.31 -10.88 -12.69
N ARG A 163 -4.24 -11.76 -13.69
CA ARG A 163 -4.35 -13.21 -13.53
C ARG A 163 -2.97 -13.84 -13.71
N ALA A 164 -2.29 -14.09 -12.59
CA ALA A 164 -1.01 -14.77 -12.58
C ALA A 164 -1.21 -16.29 -12.60
N THR A 165 -0.39 -17.01 -13.37
CA THR A 165 -0.39 -18.48 -13.43
C THR A 165 1.03 -19.02 -13.29
N GLY A 166 1.20 -20.22 -12.73
CA GLY A 166 2.52 -20.81 -12.51
C GLY A 166 3.18 -20.41 -11.19
N ARG A 167 4.52 -20.42 -11.16
CA ARG A 167 5.34 -20.08 -9.99
C ARG A 167 6.60 -19.29 -10.40
N PHE A 168 7.07 -18.44 -9.50
CA PHE A 168 8.32 -17.70 -9.71
C PHE A 168 9.50 -18.65 -9.91
N GLN A 169 10.31 -18.34 -10.92
CA GLN A 169 11.58 -18.99 -11.14
C GLN A 169 12.64 -18.46 -10.15
N PRO A 170 13.75 -19.18 -9.91
CA PRO A 170 14.82 -18.70 -9.05
C PRO A 170 15.30 -17.30 -9.45
N GLY A 171 15.34 -16.37 -8.49
CA GLY A 171 15.73 -14.98 -8.71
C GLY A 171 14.59 -14.05 -9.12
N VAL A 172 13.37 -14.55 -9.26
CA VAL A 172 12.16 -13.79 -9.56
C VAL A 172 11.30 -13.67 -8.29
N SER A 173 10.64 -12.54 -8.12
CA SER A 173 9.90 -12.14 -6.92
C SER A 173 8.60 -11.40 -7.26
N ALA A 174 7.82 -11.05 -6.24
CA ALA A 174 6.64 -10.20 -6.40
C ALA A 174 6.97 -8.82 -6.99
N LYS A 175 8.19 -8.31 -6.74
CA LYS A 175 8.65 -7.05 -7.34
C LYS A 175 8.70 -7.14 -8.86
N ASP A 176 9.19 -8.26 -9.37
CA ASP A 176 9.31 -8.49 -10.81
C ASP A 176 7.93 -8.59 -11.47
N LEU A 177 6.98 -9.27 -10.83
CA LEU A 177 5.59 -9.34 -11.30
C LEU A 177 4.95 -7.94 -11.32
N GLY A 178 5.11 -7.18 -10.24
CA GLY A 178 4.60 -5.82 -10.15
C GLY A 178 5.15 -4.92 -11.26
N LEU A 179 6.48 -4.91 -11.45
CA LEU A 179 7.13 -4.14 -12.51
C LEU A 179 6.72 -4.60 -13.92
N HIS A 180 6.59 -5.91 -14.14
CA HIS A 180 6.11 -6.44 -15.41
C HIS A 180 4.70 -5.93 -15.74
N VAL A 181 3.79 -5.93 -14.77
CA VAL A 181 2.45 -5.36 -14.93
C VAL A 181 2.50 -3.85 -15.14
N THR A 182 3.38 -3.13 -14.42
CA THR A 182 3.61 -1.69 -14.66
C THR A 182 4.04 -1.41 -16.11
N ARG A 183 4.90 -2.27 -16.69
CA ARG A 183 5.28 -2.20 -18.11
C ARG A 183 4.09 -2.37 -19.05
N MET A 184 3.20 -3.31 -18.74
CA MET A 184 2.03 -3.65 -19.57
C MET A 184 0.97 -2.55 -19.53
N LEU A 185 0.68 -2.01 -18.34
CA LEU A 185 -0.35 -1.00 -18.14
C LEU A 185 0.13 0.41 -18.46
N ARG A 186 1.43 0.71 -18.30
CA ARG A 186 1.96 2.08 -18.24
C ARG A 186 1.48 2.85 -17.01
N ALA A 187 2.09 4.00 -16.77
CA ALA A 187 1.89 4.79 -15.55
C ALA A 187 0.43 5.24 -15.32
N ASP A 188 -0.39 5.31 -16.37
CA ASP A 188 -1.78 5.77 -16.33
C ASP A 188 -2.81 4.69 -16.70
N GLY A 189 -2.38 3.46 -17.02
CA GLY A 189 -3.27 2.41 -17.58
C GLY A 189 -4.36 1.90 -16.64
N ALA A 190 -4.25 2.14 -15.34
CA ALA A 190 -5.25 1.82 -14.33
C ALA A 190 -5.73 3.07 -13.57
N THR A 191 -5.61 4.27 -14.17
CA THR A 191 -6.11 5.52 -13.58
C THR A 191 -7.56 5.38 -13.11
N TYR A 192 -7.80 5.58 -11.81
CA TYR A 192 -9.10 5.41 -11.12
C TYR A 192 -9.67 3.98 -11.06
N ARG A 193 -8.95 2.96 -11.54
CA ARG A 193 -9.35 1.55 -11.43
C ARG A 193 -8.81 0.94 -10.14
N ALA A 194 -9.49 -0.06 -9.60
CA ALA A 194 -8.86 -0.99 -8.67
C ALA A 194 -8.03 -2.01 -9.46
N VAL A 195 -6.88 -2.41 -8.93
CA VAL A 195 -6.06 -3.50 -9.46
C VAL A 195 -6.20 -4.69 -8.54
N GLU A 196 -6.78 -5.79 -9.03
CA GLU A 196 -6.90 -7.03 -8.27
C GLU A 196 -5.87 -8.06 -8.73
N TRP A 197 -5.09 -8.60 -7.79
CA TRP A 197 -4.00 -9.54 -8.05
C TRP A 197 -4.43 -10.98 -7.76
N HIS A 198 -4.75 -11.74 -8.80
CA HIS A 198 -5.26 -13.12 -8.71
C HIS A 198 -4.18 -14.16 -9.04
N GLY A 199 -4.33 -15.38 -8.52
CA GLY A 199 -3.40 -16.50 -8.76
C GLY A 199 -2.10 -16.43 -7.97
N VAL A 200 -2.07 -15.59 -6.93
CA VAL A 200 -0.90 -15.28 -6.09
C VAL A 200 -1.08 -15.73 -4.63
N ASP A 201 -1.97 -16.70 -4.38
CA ASP A 201 -2.29 -17.23 -3.05
C ASP A 201 -1.10 -17.75 -2.25
N PHE A 202 -0.04 -18.15 -2.95
CA PHE A 202 1.21 -18.67 -2.37
C PHE A 202 2.13 -17.58 -1.81
N LEU A 203 1.89 -16.31 -2.14
CA LEU A 203 2.72 -15.19 -1.70
C LEU A 203 2.60 -14.96 -0.20
N SER A 204 3.73 -14.59 0.42
CA SER A 204 3.77 -14.05 1.77
C SER A 204 2.99 -12.74 1.86
N VAL A 205 2.63 -12.29 3.07
CA VAL A 205 1.98 -10.98 3.25
C VAL A 205 2.86 -9.84 2.72
N GLY A 206 4.18 -9.91 2.91
CA GLY A 206 5.09 -8.89 2.39
C GLY A 206 5.21 -8.84 0.88
N ASP A 207 5.19 -10.00 0.21
CA ASP A 207 5.09 -10.08 -1.24
C ASP A 207 3.76 -9.48 -1.74
N ARG A 208 2.64 -9.74 -1.03
CA ARG A 208 1.34 -9.13 -1.35
C ARG A 208 1.37 -7.61 -1.18
N MET A 209 2.04 -7.11 -0.14
CA MET A 209 2.27 -5.67 0.06
C MET A 209 3.07 -5.05 -1.08
N THR A 210 4.06 -5.77 -1.62
CA THR A 210 4.81 -5.33 -2.80
C THR A 210 3.85 -5.06 -3.98
N LEU A 211 2.96 -6.01 -4.28
CA LEU A 211 2.00 -5.90 -5.38
C LEU A 211 0.95 -4.79 -5.14
N ALA A 212 0.35 -4.77 -3.95
CA ALA A 212 -0.67 -3.79 -3.58
C ALA A 212 -0.13 -2.34 -3.61
N THR A 213 1.11 -2.16 -3.15
CA THR A 213 1.82 -0.88 -3.20
C THR A 213 2.06 -0.44 -4.64
N LEU A 214 2.50 -1.34 -5.53
CA LEU A 214 2.81 -0.99 -6.92
C LEU A 214 1.56 -0.68 -7.78
N SER A 215 0.35 -0.97 -7.30
CA SER A 215 -0.88 -0.61 -8.00
C SER A 215 -1.05 0.90 -8.19
N ILE A 216 -0.51 1.75 -7.30
CA ILE A 216 -0.57 3.21 -7.50
C ILE A 216 0.34 3.69 -8.64
N GLU A 217 1.42 2.95 -8.94
CA GLU A 217 2.39 3.30 -9.99
C GLU A 217 1.81 3.21 -11.41
N VAL A 218 0.64 2.57 -11.56
CA VAL A 218 -0.15 2.50 -12.80
C VAL A 218 -1.42 3.36 -12.72
N GLY A 219 -1.51 4.25 -11.73
CA GLY A 219 -2.67 5.11 -11.49
C GLY A 219 -3.82 4.44 -10.72
N GLY A 220 -3.61 3.22 -10.21
CA GLY A 220 -4.62 2.45 -9.51
C GLY A 220 -5.14 3.14 -8.26
N LYS A 221 -6.47 3.18 -8.11
CA LYS A 221 -7.16 3.73 -6.93
C LYS A 221 -6.96 2.87 -5.68
N ALA A 222 -6.88 1.55 -5.88
CA ALA A 222 -6.62 0.56 -4.85
C ALA A 222 -5.86 -0.63 -5.48
N GLY A 223 -5.05 -1.32 -4.69
CA GLY A 223 -4.37 -2.56 -5.08
C GLY A 223 -4.76 -3.68 -4.13
N ILE A 224 -5.59 -4.62 -4.55
CA ILE A 224 -6.18 -5.64 -3.67
C ILE A 224 -5.67 -7.02 -4.06
N VAL A 225 -5.10 -7.73 -3.10
CA VAL A 225 -4.87 -9.17 -3.21
C VAL A 225 -6.04 -9.86 -2.52
N PRO A 226 -6.71 -10.84 -3.17
CA PRO A 226 -7.74 -11.63 -2.51
C PRO A 226 -7.22 -12.19 -1.18
N PRO A 227 -8.00 -12.06 -0.09
CA PRO A 227 -7.64 -12.63 1.20
C PRO A 227 -7.94 -14.14 1.15
N THR A 228 -7.15 -14.86 0.36
CA THR A 228 -7.16 -16.32 0.21
C THR A 228 -5.74 -16.88 0.32
N GLY A 229 -5.62 -18.19 0.55
CA GLY A 229 -4.33 -18.88 0.60
C GLY A 229 -3.52 -18.57 1.86
N ASN A 230 -2.28 -18.10 1.68
CA ASN A 230 -1.32 -17.84 2.76
C ASN A 230 -1.64 -16.54 3.53
N ILE A 231 -2.73 -16.56 4.30
CA ILE A 231 -3.10 -15.52 5.26
C ILE A 231 -2.73 -16.00 6.67
N PRO A 232 -2.18 -15.14 7.55
CA PRO A 232 -1.99 -15.45 8.95
C PRO A 232 -3.27 -15.97 9.62
N ALA A 233 -3.16 -17.06 10.39
CA ALA A 233 -4.32 -17.76 10.98
C ALA A 233 -5.10 -16.90 12.00
N ASP A 234 -4.49 -15.84 12.52
CA ASP A 234 -5.09 -14.87 13.44
C ASP A 234 -5.90 -13.77 12.73
N ILE A 235 -5.90 -13.73 11.39
CA ILE A 235 -6.67 -12.77 10.60
C ILE A 235 -7.99 -13.41 10.15
N GLU A 236 -9.10 -12.88 10.64
CA GLU A 236 -10.45 -13.27 10.22
C GLU A 236 -10.82 -12.59 8.89
N VAL A 237 -11.25 -13.39 7.91
CA VAL A 237 -11.80 -12.91 6.64
C VAL A 237 -13.32 -12.96 6.73
N PRO A 238 -14.04 -11.84 6.57
CA PRO A 238 -15.49 -11.84 6.59
C PRO A 238 -16.07 -12.75 5.51
N SER A 239 -17.10 -13.53 5.83
CA SER A 239 -17.70 -14.49 4.88
C SER A 239 -18.32 -13.85 3.64
N TRP A 240 -18.64 -12.56 3.71
CA TRP A 240 -19.16 -11.78 2.59
C TRP A 240 -18.07 -11.31 1.62
N LEU A 241 -16.79 -11.40 2.00
CA LEU A 241 -15.66 -11.00 1.18
C LEU A 241 -15.04 -12.23 0.52
N TYR A 242 -15.34 -12.45 -0.76
CA TYR A 242 -14.86 -13.61 -1.50
C TYR A 242 -14.66 -13.29 -2.99
N VAL A 243 -13.83 -14.08 -3.67
CA VAL A 243 -13.70 -13.97 -5.13
C VAL A 243 -14.96 -14.55 -5.78
N ASP A 244 -15.82 -13.66 -6.27
CA ASP A 244 -17.02 -14.07 -7.00
C ASP A 244 -16.63 -14.53 -8.42
N PRO A 245 -16.91 -15.78 -8.81
CA PRO A 245 -16.53 -16.31 -10.12
C PRO A 245 -17.25 -15.60 -11.29
N GLU A 246 -18.40 -14.97 -11.02
CA GLU A 246 -19.20 -14.26 -12.00
C GLU A 246 -18.92 -12.74 -12.00
N ALA A 247 -17.94 -12.27 -11.21
CA ALA A 247 -17.57 -10.85 -11.17
C ALA A 247 -17.06 -10.36 -12.53
N HIS A 248 -17.51 -9.17 -12.91
CA HIS A 248 -17.10 -8.52 -14.14
C HIS A 248 -15.87 -7.62 -13.91
N TYR A 249 -14.84 -7.81 -14.73
CA TYR A 249 -13.61 -7.00 -14.71
C TYR A 249 -13.54 -6.19 -16.01
N GLU A 250 -13.22 -4.90 -15.93
CA GLU A 250 -13.07 -4.03 -17.11
C GLU A 250 -11.99 -4.56 -18.06
N GLN A 251 -10.91 -5.07 -17.47
CA GLN A 251 -9.79 -5.65 -18.20
C GLN A 251 -9.21 -6.83 -17.41
N THR A 252 -8.73 -7.85 -18.11
CA THR A 252 -7.90 -8.92 -17.53
C THR A 252 -6.54 -8.94 -18.23
N LEU A 253 -5.46 -8.94 -17.45
CA LEU A 253 -4.10 -9.16 -17.92
C LEU A 253 -3.60 -10.50 -17.43
N ASP A 254 -3.16 -11.34 -18.36
CA ASP A 254 -2.60 -12.65 -18.08
C ASP A 254 -1.08 -12.60 -17.95
N VAL A 255 -0.54 -13.20 -16.90
CA VAL A 255 0.92 -13.29 -16.68
C VAL A 255 1.30 -14.74 -16.34
N ASP A 256 2.15 -15.35 -17.17
CA ASP A 256 2.77 -16.66 -16.89
C ASP A 256 4.06 -16.45 -16.07
N LEU A 257 3.99 -16.76 -14.78
CA LEU A 257 5.10 -16.62 -13.85
C LEU A 257 6.29 -17.54 -14.17
N ASN A 258 6.08 -18.60 -14.96
CA ASN A 258 7.18 -19.47 -15.37
C ASN A 258 8.07 -18.83 -16.44
N GLN A 259 7.53 -17.85 -17.17
CA GLN A 259 8.23 -17.10 -18.22
C GLN A 259 8.76 -15.75 -17.73
N LEU A 260 8.32 -15.32 -16.54
CA LEU A 260 8.78 -14.07 -15.95
C LEU A 260 10.26 -14.15 -15.57
N THR A 261 11.02 -13.15 -15.96
CA THR A 261 12.45 -12.98 -15.63
C THR A 261 12.62 -11.77 -14.71
N PRO A 262 13.79 -11.62 -14.04
CA PRO A 262 14.03 -10.45 -13.21
C PRO A 262 13.84 -9.14 -14.00
N GLN A 263 13.11 -8.20 -13.41
CA GLN A 263 12.71 -6.92 -14.02
C GLN A 263 13.39 -5.74 -13.32
N VAL A 264 13.59 -4.65 -14.06
CA VAL A 264 14.07 -3.39 -13.49
C VAL A 264 13.43 -2.21 -14.22
N ALA A 265 12.91 -1.25 -13.45
CA ALA A 265 12.50 0.05 -13.98
C ALA A 265 13.75 0.90 -14.21
N VAL A 266 14.01 1.27 -15.46
CA VAL A 266 15.13 2.14 -15.84
C VAL A 266 14.68 3.61 -15.86
N PRO A 267 15.60 4.57 -15.68
CA PRO A 267 15.22 5.97 -15.58
C PRO A 267 14.49 6.51 -16.84
N ASN A 268 13.62 7.51 -16.74
CA ASN A 268 13.22 8.25 -15.54
C ASN A 268 11.74 7.97 -15.13
N PHE A 269 11.12 6.92 -15.66
CA PHE A 269 9.71 6.61 -15.43
C PHE A 269 9.53 5.18 -14.90
N VAL A 270 8.59 5.00 -13.99
CA VAL A 270 8.35 3.71 -13.31
C VAL A 270 7.89 2.60 -14.25
N ASP A 271 7.23 2.96 -15.35
CA ASP A 271 6.74 2.06 -16.40
C ASP A 271 7.74 1.82 -17.54
N ASN A 272 8.94 2.40 -17.45
CA ASN A 272 10.06 2.11 -18.32
C ASN A 272 10.81 0.87 -17.81
N VAL A 273 10.15 -0.29 -17.87
CA VAL A 273 10.66 -1.55 -17.32
C VAL A 273 11.33 -2.40 -18.39
N SER A 274 12.48 -2.96 -18.06
CA SER A 274 13.25 -3.88 -18.89
C SER A 274 13.56 -5.17 -18.15
N ASP A 275 13.71 -6.26 -18.90
CA ASP A 275 14.28 -7.49 -18.38
C ASP A 275 15.74 -7.22 -18.02
N VAL A 276 16.18 -7.62 -16.82
CA VAL A 276 17.55 -7.38 -16.36
C VAL A 276 18.58 -7.98 -17.33
N THR A 277 18.26 -9.11 -17.97
CA THR A 277 19.12 -9.78 -18.94
C THR A 277 19.28 -9.02 -20.26
N ALA A 278 18.40 -8.06 -20.56
CA ALA A 278 18.49 -7.24 -21.76
C ALA A 278 19.34 -5.99 -21.56
N LEU A 279 19.76 -5.70 -20.32
CA LEU A 279 20.59 -4.55 -20.01
C LEU A 279 22.08 -4.87 -20.09
N ASP A 280 22.84 -3.89 -20.58
CA ASP A 280 24.29 -3.91 -20.48
C ASP A 280 24.77 -3.78 -19.03
N ARG A 281 26.07 -3.94 -18.82
CA ARG A 281 26.69 -3.68 -17.51
C ARG A 281 26.63 -2.20 -17.20
N ILE A 282 25.77 -1.84 -16.24
CA ILE A 282 25.62 -0.47 -15.75
C ILE A 282 26.37 -0.33 -14.43
N ALA A 283 27.23 0.68 -14.33
CA ALA A 283 27.87 1.04 -13.07
C ALA A 283 26.85 1.69 -12.14
N VAL A 284 26.88 1.33 -10.85
CA VAL A 284 26.02 1.92 -9.81
C VAL A 284 26.89 2.44 -8.68
N ASP A 285 26.60 3.66 -8.22
CA ASP A 285 27.33 4.28 -7.11
C ASP A 285 26.66 3.99 -5.76
N VAL A 286 25.33 3.81 -5.76
CA VAL A 286 24.52 3.60 -4.55
C VAL A 286 23.51 2.48 -4.77
N VAL A 287 23.43 1.57 -3.80
CA VAL A 287 22.38 0.55 -3.72
C VAL A 287 21.59 0.80 -2.43
N TYR A 288 20.31 1.09 -2.56
CA TYR A 288 19.41 1.31 -1.43
C TYR A 288 18.46 0.10 -1.32
N LEU A 289 18.54 -0.62 -0.21
CA LEU A 289 17.73 -1.79 0.08
C LEU A 289 16.83 -1.48 1.28
N GLY A 290 15.52 -1.36 1.05
CA GLY A 290 14.58 -1.14 2.15
C GLY A 290 13.66 0.06 2.01
N THR A 291 12.50 -0.14 1.42
CA THR A 291 11.41 0.85 1.28
C THR A 291 10.07 0.27 1.75
N CYS A 292 8.98 1.03 1.61
CA CYS A 292 7.62 0.55 1.80
C CYS A 292 7.30 -0.66 0.89
N THR A 293 7.89 -0.69 -0.32
CA THR A 293 7.67 -1.73 -1.33
C THR A 293 8.50 -2.98 -1.09
N ASN A 294 9.74 -2.87 -0.60
CA ASN A 294 10.61 -4.01 -0.28
C ASN A 294 11.60 -3.62 0.81
N GLY A 295 11.42 -4.17 2.01
CA GLY A 295 12.24 -3.87 3.19
C GLY A 295 11.98 -4.81 4.37
N ARG A 296 11.24 -5.89 4.14
CA ARG A 296 10.85 -6.86 5.16
C ARG A 296 11.91 -7.94 5.32
N TYR A 297 11.72 -8.81 6.29
CA TYR A 297 12.67 -9.88 6.60
C TYR A 297 13.03 -10.73 5.38
N GLU A 298 12.05 -11.11 4.56
CA GLU A 298 12.23 -11.89 3.34
C GLU A 298 13.10 -11.17 2.30
N ASP A 299 12.93 -9.85 2.14
CA ASP A 299 13.74 -9.01 1.25
C ASP A 299 15.20 -8.97 1.74
N MET A 300 15.39 -8.76 3.05
CA MET A 300 16.71 -8.73 3.69
C MET A 300 17.40 -10.09 3.61
N ALA A 301 16.66 -11.17 3.83
CA ALA A 301 17.17 -12.54 3.73
C ALA A 301 17.58 -12.90 2.29
N ALA A 302 16.82 -12.43 1.29
CA ALA A 302 17.16 -12.61 -0.12
C ALA A 302 18.47 -11.88 -0.47
N ALA A 303 18.59 -10.60 -0.10
CA ALA A 303 19.80 -9.83 -0.31
C ALA A 303 21.02 -10.43 0.43
N ALA A 304 20.86 -10.82 1.69
CA ALA A 304 21.91 -11.45 2.48
C ALA A 304 22.39 -12.78 1.88
N ARG A 305 21.49 -13.56 1.24
CA ARG A 305 21.85 -14.79 0.53
C ARG A 305 22.73 -14.50 -0.68
N ILE A 306 22.40 -13.47 -1.46
CA ILE A 306 23.18 -13.03 -2.62
C ILE A 306 24.55 -12.52 -2.20
N LEU A 307 24.61 -11.74 -1.12
CA LEU A 307 25.85 -11.12 -0.63
C LEU A 307 26.74 -12.08 0.18
N ARG A 308 26.27 -13.30 0.51
CA ARG A 308 27.03 -14.25 1.33
C ARG A 308 28.38 -14.56 0.69
N GLY A 309 29.45 -14.38 1.46
CA GLY A 309 30.83 -14.60 1.00
C GLY A 309 31.39 -13.49 0.10
N HIS A 310 30.60 -12.45 -0.20
CA HIS A 310 31.00 -11.32 -1.02
C HIS A 310 31.21 -10.07 -0.17
N ARG A 311 31.92 -9.09 -0.73
CA ARG A 311 32.01 -7.73 -0.21
C ARG A 311 31.39 -6.77 -1.21
N ILE A 312 30.82 -5.68 -0.70
CA ILE A 312 30.37 -4.59 -1.54
C ILE A 312 31.58 -4.05 -2.33
N ALA A 313 31.38 -3.80 -3.62
CA ALA A 313 32.45 -3.38 -4.51
C ALA A 313 33.06 -2.03 -4.06
N PRO A 314 34.38 -1.83 -4.21
CA PRO A 314 35.01 -0.54 -3.90
C PRO A 314 34.33 0.62 -4.65
N GLY A 315 34.05 1.70 -3.94
CA GLY A 315 33.36 2.87 -4.49
C GLY A 315 31.83 2.80 -4.46
N VAL A 316 31.24 1.63 -4.20
CA VAL A 316 29.77 1.47 -4.10
C VAL A 316 29.32 1.61 -2.66
N ARG A 317 28.31 2.47 -2.43
CA ARG A 317 27.66 2.61 -1.12
C ARG A 317 26.37 1.81 -1.07
N MET A 318 26.32 0.80 -0.21
CA MET A 318 25.07 0.09 0.10
C MET A 318 24.44 0.65 1.38
N ILE A 319 23.16 0.97 1.33
CA ILE A 319 22.34 1.41 2.47
C ILE A 319 21.23 0.40 2.67
N VAL A 320 21.07 -0.09 3.90
CA VAL A 320 20.06 -1.09 4.26
C VAL A 320 19.15 -0.51 5.34
N VAL A 321 17.85 -0.46 5.05
CA VAL A 321 16.84 0.14 5.95
C VAL A 321 15.66 -0.83 6.10
N PRO A 322 15.56 -1.58 7.21
CA PRO A 322 14.39 -2.41 7.48
C PRO A 322 13.09 -1.59 7.47
N ALA A 323 12.01 -2.19 6.98
CA ALA A 323 10.70 -1.55 6.88
C ALA A 323 10.08 -1.23 8.26
N SER A 324 10.50 -1.94 9.30
CA SER A 324 10.05 -1.74 10.68
C SER A 324 11.10 -2.20 11.69
N SER A 325 10.82 -1.96 12.98
CA SER A 325 11.65 -2.45 14.09
C SER A 325 11.48 -3.94 14.40
N GLN A 326 10.47 -4.61 13.82
CA GLN A 326 10.18 -6.02 14.04
C GLN A 326 11.01 -6.90 13.10
#